data_AF-A0A1R1AHI2-F1
#
_entry.id   AF-A0A1R1AHI2-F1
#
_cell.length_a   1.000
_cell.length_b   1.000
_cell.length_c   1.000
_cell.angle_alpha   90.00
_cell.angle_beta   90.00
_cell.angle_gamma   90.00
#
_symmetry.space_group_name_H-M   'P 1'
#
loop_
_entity.id
_entity.type
_entity.pdbx_description
1 polymer ?
#
loop_
_entity_poly.entity_id
_entity_poly.type
_entity_poly.pdbx_seq_one_letter_code
_entity_poly.pdbx_strand_id
1 'polypeptide(L)'
;MTTRDRYMLELESMLKVIPEPQRKEWLYDYYLHFQQAVENGQTEEQAASELGDPRMIANEMLLGYRVNQAETNKGFGKLSKAVFATASLGLFNIIFVLGPYLALASVIVALWASALGIGVGGIGIMVESLWNGTFTMPQALTIGLITSSITILLIIGLKALTTSFYKMTLKYLKFNTRIVKGNNK
;
A
#
# COMPACT_ATOMS: atom_id res chain seq x y z
N MET A 1 43.33 4.21 44.46
CA MET A 1 42.65 4.11 43.15
C MET A 1 43.64 4.61 42.12
N THR A 2 44.06 3.76 41.18
CA THR A 2 45.12 4.12 40.23
C THR A 2 44.59 5.05 39.14
N THR A 3 45.47 5.59 38.29
CA THR A 3 45.07 6.46 37.17
C THR A 3 44.31 5.64 36.13
N ARG A 4 44.77 4.42 35.85
CA ARG A 4 44.03 3.45 35.03
C ARG A 4 42.64 3.16 35.60
N ASP A 5 42.52 2.88 36.89
CA ASP A 5 41.22 2.52 37.49
C ASP A 5 40.19 3.66 37.32
N ARG A 6 40.62 4.92 37.48
CA ARG A 6 39.76 6.09 37.26
C ARG A 6 39.34 6.23 35.79
N TYR A 7 40.29 6.06 34.87
CA TYR A 7 40.04 6.13 33.43
C TYR A 7 39.00 5.10 32.98
N MET A 8 39.21 3.84 33.38
CA MET A 8 38.34 2.73 32.99
C MET A 8 36.93 2.86 33.58
N LEU A 9 36.81 3.33 34.82
CA LEU A 9 35.50 3.57 35.45
C LEU A 9 34.73 4.69 34.76
N GLU A 10 35.40 5.77 34.36
CA GLU A 10 34.77 6.87 33.63
C GLU A 10 34.29 6.39 32.25
N LEU A 11 35.15 5.69 31.50
CA LEU A 11 34.84 5.14 30.19
C LEU A 11 33.68 4.12 30.25
N GLU A 12 33.72 3.16 31.17
CA GLU A 12 32.65 2.17 31.35
C GLU A 12 31.32 2.83 31.73
N SER A 13 31.35 3.86 32.58
CA SER A 13 30.13 4.55 33.01
C SER A 13 29.36 5.17 31.84
N MET A 14 30.07 5.65 30.82
CA MET A 14 29.47 6.26 29.63
C MET A 14 29.02 5.22 28.59
N LEU A 15 29.69 4.06 28.54
CA LEU A 15 29.38 2.98 27.59
C LEU A 15 28.24 2.06 28.05
N LYS A 16 27.54 2.35 29.17
CA LYS A 16 26.46 1.50 29.72
C LYS A 16 25.32 1.17 28.75
N VAL A 17 25.08 2.01 27.74
CA VAL A 17 24.06 1.79 26.70
C VAL A 17 24.45 0.69 25.70
N ILE A 18 25.72 0.29 25.65
CA ILE A 18 26.22 -0.80 24.82
C ILE A 18 26.02 -2.13 25.57
N PRO A 19 25.58 -3.20 24.86
CA PRO A 19 25.43 -4.53 25.45
C PRO A 19 26.69 -5.00 26.17
N GLU A 20 26.49 -5.66 27.31
CA GLU A 20 27.54 -6.10 28.23
C GLU A 20 28.71 -6.85 27.57
N PRO A 21 28.47 -7.83 26.66
CA PRO A 21 29.56 -8.57 26.02
C PRO A 21 30.45 -7.68 25.15
N GLN A 22 29.84 -6.81 24.34
CA GLN A 22 30.54 -5.88 23.44
C GLN A 22 31.23 -4.77 24.23
N ARG A 23 30.59 -4.27 25.30
CA ARG A 23 31.19 -3.28 26.20
C ARG A 23 32.45 -3.84 26.86
N LYS A 24 32.41 -5.09 27.33
CA LYS A 24 33.58 -5.77 27.92
C LYS A 24 34.72 -5.92 26.93
N GLU A 25 34.41 -6.37 25.71
CA GLU A 25 35.38 -6.50 24.62
C GLU A 25 36.08 -5.16 24.36
N TRP A 26 35.30 -4.09 24.19
CA TRP A 26 35.85 -2.77 23.95
C TRP A 26 36.69 -2.24 25.11
N LEU A 27 36.25 -2.42 26.36
CA LEU A 27 37.01 -2.00 27.53
C LEU A 27 38.30 -2.82 27.73
N TYR A 28 38.30 -4.08 27.28
CA TYR A 28 39.47 -4.95 27.39
C TYR A 28 40.65 -4.45 26.55
N ASP A 29 40.39 -3.91 25.35
CA ASP A 29 41.42 -3.32 24.49
C ASP A 29 42.13 -2.15 25.21
N TYR A 30 41.38 -1.26 25.86
CA TYR A 30 41.96 -0.17 26.64
C TYR A 30 42.72 -0.66 27.87
N TYR A 31 42.22 -1.70 28.54
CA TYR A 31 42.94 -2.32 29.65
C TYR A 31 44.30 -2.88 29.22
N LEU A 32 44.34 -3.57 28.07
CA LEU A 32 45.58 -4.09 27.50
C LEU A 32 46.56 -2.98 27.14
N HIS A 33 46.09 -1.86 26.59
CA HIS A 33 46.93 -0.69 26.33
C HIS A 33 47.61 -0.16 27.59
N PHE A 34 46.86 -0.01 28.69
CA PHE A 34 47.45 0.39 29.97
C PHE A 34 48.46 -0.63 30.49
N GLN A 35 48.18 -1.93 30.34
CA GLN A 35 49.10 -2.98 30.77
C GLN A 35 50.41 -2.96 29.98
N GLN A 36 50.33 -2.84 28.65
CA GLN A 36 51.49 -2.76 27.76
C GLN A 36 52.34 -1.53 28.02
N ALA A 37 51.71 -0.37 28.29
CA ALA A 37 52.42 0.85 28.63
C ALA A 37 53.29 0.66 29.90
N VAL A 38 52.73 0.04 30.93
CA VAL A 38 53.45 -0.27 32.18
C VAL A 38 54.58 -1.28 31.93
N GLU A 39 54.34 -2.33 31.13
CA GLU A 39 55.36 -3.31 30.76
C GLU A 39 56.53 -2.68 29.98
N ASN A 40 56.25 -1.66 29.18
CA ASN A 40 57.24 -0.88 28.43
C ASN A 40 57.92 0.23 29.26
N GLY A 41 57.63 0.33 30.55
CA GLY A 41 58.23 1.30 31.47
C GLY A 41 57.60 2.69 31.44
N GLN A 42 56.44 2.88 30.80
CA GLN A 42 55.66 4.11 30.86
C GLN A 42 54.78 4.13 32.12
N THR A 43 54.47 5.32 32.64
CA THR A 43 53.54 5.45 33.78
C THR A 43 52.09 5.41 33.31
N GLU A 44 51.16 5.07 34.21
CA GLU A 44 49.72 5.10 33.88
C GLU A 44 49.24 6.51 33.47
N GLU A 45 49.85 7.57 34.01
CA GLU A 45 49.54 8.95 33.64
C GLU A 45 49.97 9.27 32.20
N GLN A 46 51.12 8.74 31.77
CA GLN A 46 51.59 8.87 30.40
C GLN A 46 50.67 8.11 29.44
N ALA A 47 50.31 6.87 29.79
CA ALA A 47 49.36 6.07 29.03
C ALA A 47 47.98 6.76 28.91
N ALA A 48 47.46 7.32 30.00
CA ALA A 48 46.19 8.06 29.99
C ALA A 48 46.29 9.35 29.14
N SER A 49 47.44 10.03 29.17
CA SER A 49 47.69 11.21 28.33
C SER A 49 47.80 10.85 26.85
N GLU A 50 48.35 9.69 26.50
CA GLU A 50 48.44 9.18 25.13
C GLU A 50 47.07 8.77 24.58
N LEU A 51 46.24 8.15 25.42
CA LEU A 51 44.85 7.80 25.06
C LEU A 51 43.95 9.03 24.93
N GLY A 52 44.19 10.07 25.74
CA GLY A 52 43.37 11.30 25.73
C GLY A 52 42.14 11.22 26.63
N ASP A 53 41.22 12.20 26.51
CA ASP A 53 40.05 12.30 27.42
C ASP A 53 39.09 11.10 27.22
N PRO A 54 38.84 10.27 28.27
CA PRO A 54 37.96 9.11 28.19
C PRO A 54 36.54 9.48 27.74
N ARG A 55 36.11 10.73 27.97
CA ARG A 55 34.81 11.23 27.53
C ARG A 55 34.72 11.41 26.02
N MET A 56 35.81 11.83 25.39
CA MET A 56 35.86 12.00 23.94
C MET A 56 35.80 10.64 23.25
N ILE A 57 36.58 9.68 23.75
CA ILE A 57 36.60 8.30 23.25
C ILE A 57 35.22 7.66 23.32
N ALA A 58 34.57 7.70 24.49
CA ALA A 58 33.26 7.07 24.59
C ALA A 58 32.20 7.75 23.72
N ASN A 59 32.27 9.07 23.51
CA ASN A 59 31.38 9.73 22.55
C ASN A 59 31.56 9.22 21.12
N GLU A 60 32.81 8.99 20.68
CA GLU A 60 33.11 8.43 19.36
C GLU A 60 32.56 7.00 19.21
N MET A 61 32.82 6.15 20.21
CA MET A 61 32.32 4.77 20.24
C MET A 61 30.78 4.71 20.23
N LEU A 62 30.13 5.60 20.98
CA LEU A 62 28.68 5.73 21.00
C LEU A 62 28.12 6.23 19.66
N LEU A 63 28.82 7.14 18.99
CA LEU A 63 28.45 7.61 17.67
C LEU A 63 28.49 6.46 16.65
N GLY A 64 29.60 5.71 16.61
CA GLY A 64 29.75 4.54 15.75
C GLY A 64 28.72 3.45 16.03
N TYR A 65 28.45 3.17 17.32
CA TYR A 65 27.40 2.24 17.72
C TYR A 65 26.02 2.66 17.23
N ARG A 66 25.66 3.95 17.38
CA ARG A 66 24.36 4.49 16.94
C ARG A 66 24.21 4.49 15.42
N VAL A 67 25.28 4.78 14.68
CA VAL A 67 25.28 4.72 13.21
C VAL A 67 25.05 3.30 12.74
N ASN A 68 25.81 2.32 13.25
CA ASN A 68 25.62 0.91 12.93
C ASN A 68 24.22 0.40 13.30
N GLN A 69 23.69 0.83 14.45
CA GLN A 69 22.32 0.47 14.84
C GLN A 69 21.28 1.13 13.92
N ALA A 70 21.52 2.33 13.42
CA ALA A 70 20.64 2.99 12.46
C ALA A 70 20.67 2.33 11.06
N GLU A 71 21.83 1.86 10.63
CA GLU A 71 22.01 1.11 9.37
C GLU A 71 21.34 -0.26 9.42
N THR A 72 21.48 -0.97 10.54
CA THR A 72 20.91 -2.32 10.71
C THR A 72 19.40 -2.29 11.00
N ASN A 73 18.87 -1.22 11.60
CA ASN A 73 17.50 -1.18 12.13
C ASN A 73 16.50 -0.36 11.27
N LYS A 74 16.82 -0.02 10.00
CA LYS A 74 15.90 0.73 9.12
C LYS A 74 15.88 0.23 7.68
N GLY A 75 14.68 -0.10 7.16
CA GLY A 75 14.39 0.05 5.74
C GLY A 75 13.62 -1.09 5.09
N PHE A 76 14.29 -2.19 4.77
CA PHE A 76 13.80 -3.08 3.71
C PHE A 76 12.56 -3.92 4.07
N GLY A 77 12.53 -4.59 5.23
CA GLY A 77 11.43 -5.49 5.58
C GLY A 77 10.11 -4.78 5.92
N LYS A 78 10.18 -3.63 6.59
CA LYS A 78 8.98 -2.82 6.89
C LYS A 78 8.46 -2.13 5.64
N LEU A 79 9.36 -1.66 4.77
CA LEU A 79 9.01 -1.08 3.48
C LEU A 79 8.38 -2.12 2.55
N SER A 80 8.98 -3.31 2.38
CA SER A 80 8.43 -4.36 1.53
C SER A 80 7.06 -4.85 2.01
N LYS A 81 6.86 -4.96 3.33
CA LYS A 81 5.55 -5.29 3.92
C LYS A 81 4.53 -4.19 3.68
N ALA A 82 4.91 -2.92 3.79
CA ALA A 82 4.03 -1.79 3.47
C ALA A 82 3.68 -1.75 1.98
N VAL A 83 4.66 -1.92 1.09
CA VAL A 83 4.47 -1.99 -0.36
C VAL A 83 3.55 -3.15 -0.73
N PHE A 84 3.79 -4.34 -0.18
CA PHE A 84 2.94 -5.51 -0.43
C PHE A 84 1.52 -5.31 0.10
N ALA A 85 1.36 -4.71 1.28
CA ALA A 85 0.05 -4.39 1.84
C ALA A 85 -0.70 -3.39 0.96
N THR A 86 -0.07 -2.30 0.53
CA THR A 86 -0.68 -1.31 -0.36
C THR A 86 -1.01 -1.89 -1.73
N ALA A 87 -0.08 -2.66 -2.33
CA ALA A 87 -0.31 -3.32 -3.61
C ALA A 87 -1.45 -4.34 -3.52
N SER A 88 -1.47 -5.17 -2.47
CA SER A 88 -2.53 -6.15 -2.23
C SER A 88 -3.89 -5.49 -2.01
N LEU A 89 -3.93 -4.37 -1.27
CA LEU A 89 -5.16 -3.62 -1.05
C LEU A 89 -5.70 -3.04 -2.38
N GLY A 90 -4.80 -2.52 -3.23
CA GLY A 90 -5.14 -2.05 -4.58
C GLY A 90 -5.67 -3.16 -5.47
N LEU A 91 -4.96 -4.30 -5.55
CA LEU A 91 -5.37 -5.47 -6.33
C LEU A 91 -6.69 -6.05 -5.83
N PHE A 92 -6.87 -6.13 -4.51
CA PHE A 92 -8.12 -6.58 -3.90
C PHE A 92 -9.30 -5.68 -4.29
N ASN A 93 -9.12 -4.35 -4.27
CA ASN A 93 -10.16 -3.42 -4.70
C ASN A 93 -10.49 -3.57 -6.20
N ILE A 94 -9.49 -3.79 -7.06
CA ILE A 94 -9.72 -4.01 -8.49
C ILE A 94 -10.53 -5.30 -8.70
N ILE A 95 -10.14 -6.41 -8.10
CA ILE A 95 -10.76 -7.71 -8.35
C ILE A 95 -12.15 -7.79 -7.72
N PHE A 96 -12.30 -7.39 -6.45
CA PHE A 96 -13.53 -7.63 -5.68
C PHE A 96 -14.53 -6.47 -5.71
N VAL A 97 -14.10 -5.27 -6.07
CA VAL A 97 -14.99 -4.10 -6.14
C VAL A 97 -15.19 -3.67 -7.59
N LEU A 98 -14.10 -3.32 -8.28
CA LEU A 98 -14.19 -2.79 -9.65
C LEU A 98 -14.62 -3.87 -10.66
N GLY A 99 -14.12 -5.10 -10.54
CA GLY A 99 -14.45 -6.21 -11.44
C GLY A 99 -15.96 -6.49 -11.50
N PRO A 100 -16.62 -6.84 -10.38
CA PRO A 100 -18.07 -7.04 -10.33
C PRO A 100 -18.86 -5.79 -10.77
N TYR A 101 -18.38 -4.59 -10.42
CA TYR A 101 -19.01 -3.35 -10.85
C TYR A 101 -19.01 -3.21 -12.38
N LEU A 102 -17.86 -3.42 -13.02
CA LEU A 102 -17.73 -3.37 -14.47
C LEU A 102 -18.54 -4.46 -15.15
N ALA A 103 -18.59 -5.67 -14.59
CA ALA A 103 -19.42 -6.75 -15.10
C ALA A 103 -20.90 -6.39 -15.09
N LEU A 104 -21.41 -5.80 -14.00
CA LEU A 104 -22.79 -5.33 -13.92
C LEU A 104 -23.05 -4.17 -14.90
N ALA A 105 -22.12 -3.21 -15.01
CA ALA A 105 -22.22 -2.12 -15.95
C ALA A 105 -22.26 -2.62 -17.41
N SER A 106 -21.41 -3.59 -17.77
CA SER A 106 -21.40 -4.19 -19.11
C SER A 106 -22.68 -4.93 -19.43
N VAL A 107 -23.29 -5.61 -18.46
CA VAL A 107 -24.60 -6.25 -18.64
C VAL A 107 -25.67 -5.20 -18.95
N ILE A 108 -25.70 -4.08 -18.23
CA ILE A 108 -26.65 -2.99 -18.51
C ILE A 108 -26.44 -2.43 -19.92
N VAL A 109 -25.20 -2.20 -20.33
CA VAL A 109 -24.87 -1.74 -21.70
C VAL A 109 -25.32 -2.76 -22.75
N ALA A 110 -25.06 -4.05 -22.54
CA ALA A 110 -25.48 -5.11 -23.45
C ALA A 110 -27.00 -5.19 -23.58
N LEU A 111 -27.75 -5.00 -22.48
CA LEU A 111 -29.21 -4.95 -22.53
C LEU A 111 -29.73 -3.74 -23.32
N TRP A 112 -29.11 -2.56 -23.16
CA TRP A 112 -29.42 -1.38 -23.99
C TRP A 112 -29.15 -1.62 -25.47
N ALA A 113 -27.99 -2.21 -25.80
CA ALA A 113 -27.65 -2.57 -27.17
C ALA A 113 -28.64 -3.60 -27.75
N SER A 114 -29.08 -4.57 -26.94
CA SER A 114 -30.07 -5.57 -27.33
C SER A 114 -31.44 -4.93 -27.59
N ALA A 115 -31.90 -4.02 -26.72
CA ALA A 115 -33.16 -3.30 -26.91
C ALA A 115 -33.12 -2.45 -28.20
N LEU A 116 -32.00 -1.77 -28.47
CA LEU A 116 -31.80 -1.04 -29.71
C LEU A 116 -31.81 -1.97 -30.93
N GLY A 117 -31.11 -3.11 -30.84
CA GLY A 117 -31.03 -4.10 -31.90
C GLY A 117 -32.40 -4.69 -32.25
N ILE A 118 -33.23 -4.99 -31.24
CA ILE A 118 -34.61 -5.47 -31.45
C ILE A 118 -35.47 -4.37 -32.11
N GLY A 119 -35.37 -3.13 -31.64
CA GLY A 119 -36.13 -2.01 -32.21
C GLY A 119 -35.77 -1.72 -33.66
N VAL A 120 -34.47 -1.58 -33.95
CA VAL A 120 -33.95 -1.35 -35.30
C VAL A 120 -34.23 -2.55 -36.20
N GLY A 121 -34.06 -3.77 -35.69
CA GLY A 121 -34.35 -5.00 -36.43
C GLY A 121 -35.84 -5.12 -36.79
N GLY A 122 -36.74 -4.77 -35.87
CA GLY A 122 -38.18 -4.74 -36.13
C GLY A 122 -38.55 -3.77 -37.25
N ILE A 123 -38.00 -2.56 -37.23
CA ILE A 123 -38.19 -1.57 -38.30
C ILE A 123 -37.59 -2.09 -39.62
N GLY A 124 -36.40 -2.70 -39.58
CA GLY A 124 -35.74 -3.27 -40.75
C GLY A 124 -36.59 -4.33 -41.45
N ILE A 125 -37.19 -5.25 -40.68
CA ILE A 125 -38.10 -6.28 -41.21
C ILE A 125 -39.32 -5.65 -41.88
N MET A 126 -39.89 -4.58 -41.30
CA MET A 126 -41.02 -3.89 -41.93
C MET A 126 -40.64 -3.27 -43.27
N VAL A 127 -39.52 -2.55 -43.32
CA VAL A 127 -39.04 -1.89 -44.56
C VAL A 127 -38.73 -2.92 -45.64
N GLU A 128 -38.05 -4.01 -45.27
CA GLU A 128 -37.69 -5.08 -46.18
C GLU A 128 -38.93 -5.79 -46.73
N SER A 129 -39.93 -6.04 -45.88
CA SER A 129 -41.21 -6.62 -46.29
C SER A 129 -42.02 -5.73 -47.23
N LEU A 130 -41.91 -4.40 -47.10
CA LEU A 130 -42.55 -3.43 -47.99
C LEU A 130 -41.90 -3.39 -49.39
N TRP A 131 -40.59 -3.59 -49.47
CA TRP A 131 -39.83 -3.46 -50.72
C TRP A 131 -39.74 -4.77 -51.49
N ASN A 132 -39.47 -5.87 -50.79
CA ASN A 132 -39.17 -7.18 -51.38
C ASN A 132 -40.32 -8.19 -51.23
N GLY A 133 -41.34 -7.88 -50.42
CA GLY A 133 -42.48 -8.77 -50.22
C GLY A 133 -42.18 -10.02 -49.39
N THR A 134 -41.11 -10.02 -48.58
CA THR A 134 -40.68 -11.16 -47.76
C THR A 134 -41.75 -11.66 -46.79
N PHE A 135 -42.55 -10.76 -46.23
CA PHE A 135 -43.76 -11.09 -45.49
C PHE A 135 -44.99 -10.41 -46.11
N THR A 136 -46.17 -10.99 -45.88
CA THR A 136 -47.43 -10.32 -46.23
C THR A 136 -47.65 -9.10 -45.34
N MET A 137 -48.40 -8.10 -45.83
CA MET A 137 -48.64 -6.86 -45.08
C MET A 137 -49.18 -7.09 -43.64
N PRO A 138 -50.15 -7.99 -43.39
CA PRO A 138 -50.62 -8.28 -42.03
C PRO A 138 -49.54 -8.90 -41.12
N GLN A 139 -48.68 -9.78 -41.68
CA GLN A 139 -47.58 -10.40 -40.95
C GLN A 139 -46.51 -9.36 -40.58
N ALA A 140 -46.12 -8.51 -41.51
CA ALA A 140 -45.15 -7.44 -41.29
C ALA A 140 -45.62 -6.46 -40.20
N LEU A 141 -46.91 -6.06 -40.24
CA LEU A 141 -47.51 -5.20 -39.21
C LEU A 141 -47.51 -5.86 -37.83
N THR A 142 -47.81 -7.16 -37.76
CA THR A 142 -47.82 -7.90 -36.49
C THR A 142 -46.42 -8.00 -35.90
N ILE A 143 -45.40 -8.30 -36.72
CA ILE A 143 -43.99 -8.32 -36.31
C ILE A 143 -43.55 -6.93 -35.83
N GLY A 144 -43.92 -5.88 -36.57
CA GLY A 144 -43.65 -4.49 -36.19
C GLY A 144 -44.25 -4.11 -34.84
N LEU A 145 -45.51 -4.47 -34.59
CA LEU A 145 -46.19 -4.22 -33.31
C LEU A 145 -45.53 -4.99 -32.16
N ILE A 146 -45.21 -6.28 -32.34
CA ILE A 146 -44.56 -7.10 -31.31
C ILE A 146 -43.18 -6.53 -30.97
N THR A 147 -42.34 -6.29 -31.97
CA THR A 147 -40.97 -5.79 -31.77
C THR A 147 -40.97 -4.39 -31.15
N SER A 148 -41.87 -3.50 -31.58
CA SER A 148 -42.04 -2.16 -30.99
C SER A 148 -42.50 -2.24 -29.54
N SER A 149 -43.47 -3.11 -29.24
CA SER A 149 -44.02 -3.27 -27.88
C SER A 149 -42.96 -3.81 -26.91
N ILE A 150 -42.21 -4.84 -27.33
CA ILE A 150 -41.10 -5.40 -26.56
C ILE A 150 -40.01 -4.34 -26.36
N THR A 151 -39.66 -3.59 -27.40
CA THR A 151 -38.64 -2.54 -27.32
C THR A 151 -39.02 -1.46 -26.32
N ILE A 152 -40.26 -0.97 -26.35
CA ILE A 152 -40.75 0.04 -25.41
C ILE A 152 -40.71 -0.50 -23.96
N LEU A 153 -41.15 -1.74 -23.75
CA LEU A 153 -41.13 -2.38 -22.43
C LEU A 153 -39.68 -2.53 -21.92
N LEU A 154 -38.76 -2.98 -22.77
CA LEU A 154 -37.34 -3.09 -22.44
C LEU A 154 -36.74 -1.72 -22.08
N ILE A 155 -37.04 -0.67 -22.83
CA ILE A 155 -36.55 0.69 -22.55
C ILE A 155 -37.03 1.18 -21.18
N ILE A 156 -38.31 0.96 -20.85
CA ILE A 156 -38.86 1.36 -19.54
C ILE A 156 -38.17 0.59 -18.42
N GLY A 157 -38.05 -0.74 -18.55
CA GLY A 157 -37.36 -1.58 -17.59
C GLY A 157 -35.88 -1.19 -17.41
N LEU A 158 -35.19 -0.92 -18.52
CA LEU A 158 -33.78 -0.52 -18.52
C LEU A 158 -33.54 0.85 -17.91
N LYS A 159 -34.45 1.81 -18.12
CA LYS A 159 -34.38 3.11 -17.42
C LYS A 159 -34.47 2.93 -15.92
N ALA A 160 -35.40 2.10 -15.44
CA ALA A 160 -35.54 1.80 -14.01
C ALA A 160 -34.28 1.10 -13.46
N LEU A 161 -33.79 0.09 -14.16
CA LEU A 161 -32.58 -0.67 -13.79
C LEU A 161 -31.34 0.24 -13.73
N THR A 162 -31.12 1.05 -14.77
CA THR A 162 -29.99 2.00 -14.86
C THR A 162 -30.07 3.04 -13.74
N THR A 163 -31.26 3.56 -13.45
CA THR A 163 -31.48 4.52 -12.36
C THR A 163 -31.19 3.89 -11.00
N SER A 164 -31.61 2.64 -10.79
CA SER A 164 -31.29 1.88 -9.56
C SER A 164 -29.78 1.69 -9.41
N PHE A 165 -29.10 1.26 -10.48
CA PHE A 165 -27.65 1.09 -10.51
C PHE A 165 -26.90 2.39 -10.20
N TYR A 166 -27.32 3.50 -10.79
CA TYR A 166 -26.76 4.82 -10.50
C TYR A 166 -26.96 5.22 -9.03
N LYS A 167 -28.17 5.03 -8.48
CA LYS A 167 -28.46 5.31 -7.06
C LYS A 167 -27.61 4.46 -6.11
N MET A 168 -27.44 3.16 -6.40
CA MET A 168 -26.56 2.26 -5.64
C MET A 168 -25.11 2.74 -5.69
N THR A 169 -24.63 3.10 -6.87
CA THR A 169 -23.27 3.65 -7.07
C THR A 169 -23.08 4.92 -6.24
N LEU A 170 -24.02 5.88 -6.30
CA LEU A 170 -23.96 7.09 -5.49
C LEU A 170 -24.00 6.82 -3.99
N LYS A 171 -24.84 5.87 -3.55
CA LYS A 171 -24.92 5.47 -2.14
C LYS A 171 -23.59 4.90 -1.66
N TYR A 172 -22.95 4.05 -2.46
CA TYR A 172 -21.63 3.50 -2.19
C TYR A 172 -20.56 4.60 -2.12
N LEU A 173 -20.50 5.51 -3.09
CA LEU A 173 -19.55 6.61 -3.10
C LEU A 173 -19.71 7.55 -1.90
N LYS A 174 -20.96 7.90 -1.54
CA LYS A 174 -21.27 8.69 -0.35
C LYS A 174 -20.87 7.97 0.95
N PHE A 175 -21.08 6.66 1.01
CA PHE A 175 -20.66 5.86 2.16
C PHE A 175 -19.13 5.84 2.30
N ASN A 176 -18.40 5.58 1.21
CA ASN A 176 -16.95 5.52 1.22
C ASN A 176 -16.33 6.88 1.59
N THR A 177 -16.81 7.96 0.99
CA THR A 177 -16.36 9.33 1.32
C THR A 177 -16.68 9.75 2.75
N ARG A 178 -17.81 9.30 3.32
CA ARG A 178 -18.15 9.54 4.74
C ARG A 178 -17.20 8.81 5.68
N ILE A 179 -16.78 7.59 5.38
CA ILE A 179 -15.80 6.86 6.20
C ILE A 179 -14.45 7.58 6.18
N VAL A 180 -13.97 7.96 5.00
CA VAL A 180 -12.67 8.64 4.86
C VAL A 180 -12.67 10.00 5.56
N LYS A 181 -13.75 10.79 5.47
CA LYS A 181 -13.86 12.09 6.13
C LYS A 181 -14.24 12.01 7.62
N GLY A 182 -14.91 10.94 8.04
CA GLY A 182 -15.43 10.76 9.40
C GLY A 182 -14.38 10.39 10.44
N ASN A 183 -13.16 10.08 10.03
CA ASN A 183 -12.03 9.74 10.91
C ASN A 183 -11.18 10.97 11.34
N ASN A 184 -11.58 12.19 11.01
CA ASN A 184 -10.92 13.42 11.47
C ASN A 184 -11.59 14.00 12.74
N LYS A 185 -11.66 13.22 13.83
CA LYS A 185 -11.92 13.73 15.18
C LYS A 185 -10.81 13.30 16.11
#